data_AF-A0A482ZK06-F1
#
_entry.id   AF-A0A482ZK06-F1
#
_cell.length_a   1.000
_cell.length_b   1.000
_cell.length_c   1.000
_cell.angle_alpha   90.00
_cell.angle_beta   90.00
_cell.angle_gamma   90.00
#
_symmetry.space_group_name_H-M   'P 1'
#
loop_
_entity.id
_entity.type
_entity.pdbx_description
1 polymer ?
#
loop_
_entity_poly.entity_id
_entity_poly.type
_entity_poly.pdbx_seq_one_letter_code
_entity_poly.pdbx_strand_id
1 'polypeptide(L)' 'MKKLAILFGFSLLLNFNVFADAQDGVVALGDEATDAQMQAVRDGAKARCEDVDDEDKRETCVVDYYAQHNLEEEPSCD' A
#
# COMPACT_ATOMS: atom_id res chain seq x y z
N MET A 1 -12.54 -4.27 -41.77
CA MET A 1 -11.78 -4.95 -40.71
C MET A 1 -10.49 -4.18 -40.45
N LYS A 2 -10.40 -3.39 -39.36
CA LYS A 2 -9.18 -2.70 -38.88
C LYS A 2 -9.37 -1.88 -37.58
N LYS A 3 -10.57 -1.86 -36.99
CA LYS A 3 -10.91 -0.97 -35.85
C LYS A 3 -11.12 -1.68 -34.50
N LEU A 4 -10.94 -2.99 -34.42
CA LEU A 4 -11.20 -3.78 -33.20
C LEU A 4 -9.94 -4.10 -32.38
N ALA A 5 -8.74 -3.76 -32.86
CA ALA A 5 -7.49 -4.14 -32.20
C ALA A 5 -7.06 -3.21 -31.05
N ILE A 6 -7.73 -2.07 -30.85
CA ILE A 6 -7.26 -1.02 -29.92
C ILE A 6 -7.87 -1.16 -28.52
N LEU A 7 -8.96 -1.93 -28.37
CA LEU A 7 -9.66 -2.05 -27.07
C LEU A 7 -9.07 -3.09 -26.11
N PHE A 8 -8.17 -3.97 -26.58
CA PHE A 8 -7.55 -5.00 -25.73
C PHE A 8 -6.22 -4.57 -25.07
N GLY A 9 -5.65 -3.43 -25.48
CA GLY A 9 -4.37 -2.95 -24.92
C GLY A 9 -4.52 -2.13 -23.63
N PHE A 10 -5.70 -1.58 -23.35
CA PHE A 10 -5.92 -0.70 -22.21
C PHE A 10 -6.24 -1.46 -20.91
N SER A 11 -6.68 -2.72 -21.00
CA SER A 11 -7.05 -3.56 -19.86
C SER A 11 -5.84 -4.13 -19.10
N LEU A 12 -4.66 -4.15 -19.73
CA LEU A 12 -3.43 -4.69 -19.12
C LEU A 12 -2.61 -3.66 -18.33
N LEU A 13 -2.95 -2.37 -18.43
CA LEU A 13 -2.24 -1.29 -17.74
C LEU A 13 -2.78 -0.98 -16.34
N LEU A 14 -3.86 -1.64 -15.91
CA LEU A 14 -4.43 -1.51 -14.57
C LEU A 14 -4.12 -2.72 -13.68
N ASN A 15 -3.05 -3.47 -13.99
CA ASN A 15 -2.47 -4.35 -12.99
C ASN A 15 -1.72 -3.47 -11.98
N PHE A 16 -2.48 -2.85 -11.07
CA PHE A 16 -1.96 -2.33 -9.80
C PHE A 16 -1.40 -3.52 -9.03
N ASN A 17 -0.22 -3.99 -9.43
CA ASN A 17 0.65 -4.71 -8.54
C ASN A 17 1.12 -3.64 -7.57
N VAL A 18 0.36 -3.44 -6.51
CA VAL A 18 0.76 -2.66 -5.36
C VAL A 18 1.92 -3.43 -4.75
N PHE A 19 3.12 -3.15 -5.25
CA PHE A 19 4.34 -3.69 -4.68
C PHE A 19 4.55 -2.97 -3.35
N ALA A 20 4.53 -3.72 -2.25
CA ALA A 20 5.05 -3.25 -0.97
C ALA A 20 6.42 -2.57 -1.17
N ASP A 21 6.66 -1.48 -0.42
CA ASP A 21 7.93 -0.75 -0.45
C ASP A 21 9.06 -1.76 -0.14
N ALA A 22 9.92 -2.03 -1.12
CA ALA A 22 10.92 -3.10 -1.01
C ALA A 22 12.12 -2.73 -0.10
N GLN A 23 12.13 -1.54 0.50
CA GLN A 23 13.28 -1.03 1.25
C GLN A 23 13.41 -1.61 2.66
N ASP A 24 12.30 -1.98 3.30
CA ASP A 24 12.27 -2.51 4.67
C ASP A 24 12.02 -4.03 4.75
N GLY A 25 11.67 -4.65 3.61
CA GLY A 25 11.42 -6.09 3.53
C GLY A 25 10.07 -6.52 4.11
N VAL A 26 9.20 -5.59 4.45
CA VAL A 26 7.81 -5.87 4.81
C VAL A 26 7.05 -6.25 3.53
N VAL A 27 6.34 -7.37 3.59
CA VAL A 27 5.59 -7.89 2.44
C VAL A 27 4.16 -7.38 2.46
N ALA A 28 3.58 -7.17 1.27
CA ALA A 28 2.17 -6.88 1.16
C ALA A 28 1.34 -8.03 1.72
N LEU A 29 0.25 -7.68 2.40
CA LEU A 29 -0.69 -8.62 2.97
C LEU A 29 -1.50 -9.30 1.87
N GLY A 30 -1.83 -10.57 2.10
CA GLY A 30 -2.79 -11.33 1.32
C GLY A 30 -4.13 -11.46 2.06
N ASP A 31 -5.12 -12.07 1.40
CA ASP A 31 -6.51 -12.17 1.87
C ASP A 31 -6.69 -12.76 3.28
N GLU A 32 -5.74 -13.58 3.76
CA GLU A 32 -5.76 -14.22 5.07
C GLU A 32 -4.52 -13.85 5.91
N ALA A 33 -4.21 -12.54 5.99
CA ALA A 33 -3.11 -12.04 6.80
C ALA A 33 -3.31 -12.32 8.30
N THR A 34 -2.27 -12.83 8.94
CA THR A 34 -2.24 -13.01 10.39
C THR A 34 -2.04 -11.69 11.12
N ASP A 35 -2.45 -11.63 12.39
CA ASP A 35 -2.19 -10.46 13.26
C ASP A 35 -0.72 -10.06 13.30
N ALA A 36 0.18 -11.05 13.28
CA ALA A 36 1.62 -10.81 13.27
C ALA A 36 2.08 -10.13 11.96
N GLN A 37 1.47 -10.47 10.82
CA GLN A 37 1.78 -9.83 9.55
C GLN A 37 1.20 -8.40 9.50
N MET A 38 -0.02 -8.20 9.98
CA MET A 38 -0.60 -6.85 10.10
C MET A 38 0.25 -5.97 11.02
N GLN A 39 0.71 -6.51 12.15
CA GLN A 39 1.58 -5.78 13.07
C GLN A 39 2.93 -5.41 12.44
N ALA A 40 3.51 -6.29 11.61
CA ALA A 40 4.74 -5.97 10.88
C ALA A 40 4.57 -4.78 9.92
N VAL A 41 3.40 -4.64 9.29
CA VAL A 41 3.06 -3.46 8.46
C VAL A 41 2.94 -2.20 9.32
N ARG A 42 2.26 -2.27 10.47
CA ARG A 42 2.14 -1.14 11.41
C ARG A 42 3.50 -0.67 11.92
N ASP A 43 4.36 -1.63 12.30
CA ASP A 43 5.71 -1.35 12.79
C ASP A 43 6.59 -0.74 11.69
N GLY A 44 6.47 -1.23 10.44
CA GLY A 44 7.15 -0.67 9.28
C GLY A 44 6.72 0.76 8.96
N ALA A 45 5.41 1.05 8.97
CA ALA A 45 4.90 2.41 8.79
C ALA A 45 5.40 3.36 9.87
N LYS A 46 5.41 2.91 11.13
CA LYS A 46 5.96 3.69 12.24
C LYS A 46 7.44 4.01 11.99
N ALA A 47 8.27 3.01 11.72
CA ALA A 47 9.70 3.20 11.50
C ALA A 47 9.99 4.12 10.30
N ARG A 48 9.13 4.11 9.28
CA ARG A 48 9.30 4.94 8.07
C ARG A 48 8.81 6.37 8.24
N CYS A 49 7.74 6.57 9.00
CA CYS A 49 7.02 7.85 9.05
C CYS A 49 7.20 8.61 10.38
N GLU A 50 7.77 8.01 11.43
CA GLU A 50 7.86 8.65 12.75
C GLU A 50 8.69 9.95 12.78
N ASP A 51 9.72 10.03 11.93
CA ASP A 51 10.59 11.21 11.82
C ASP A 51 10.01 12.33 10.93
N VAL A 52 8.78 12.17 10.43
CA VAL A 52 8.10 13.23 9.68
C VAL A 52 7.52 14.25 10.66
N ASP A 53 8.17 15.41 10.72
CA ASP A 53 7.83 16.51 11.66
C ASP A 53 6.43 17.10 11.45
N ASP A 54 5.95 17.11 10.20
CA ASP A 54 4.66 17.64 9.81
C ASP A 54 3.57 16.57 9.97
N GLU A 55 2.58 16.84 10.80
CA GLU A 55 1.54 15.87 11.17
C GLU A 55 0.71 15.40 9.98
N ASP A 56 0.28 16.31 9.11
CA ASP A 56 -0.49 15.98 7.90
C ASP A 56 0.35 15.10 6.94
N LYS A 57 1.65 15.40 6.83
CA LYS A 57 2.57 14.59 6.02
C LYS A 57 2.84 13.23 6.65
N ARG A 58 2.92 13.15 7.97
CA ARG A 58 3.12 11.90 8.70
C ARG A 58 1.91 10.99 8.54
N GLU A 59 0.70 11.53 8.70
CA GLU A 59 -0.54 10.79 8.47
C GLU A 59 -0.62 10.28 7.02
N THR A 60 -0.36 11.16 6.05
CA THR A 60 -0.32 10.77 4.64
C THR A 60 0.72 9.67 4.37
N CYS A 61 1.90 9.75 5.00
CA CYS A 61 2.94 8.72 4.89
C CYS A 61 2.46 7.36 5.42
N VAL A 62 1.79 7.33 6.58
CA VAL A 62 1.26 6.08 7.16
C VAL A 62 0.17 5.49 6.28
N VAL A 63 -0.77 6.31 5.80
CA VAL A 63 -1.86 5.86 4.91
C VAL A 63 -1.31 5.30 3.60
N ASP A 64 -0.32 5.98 2.99
CA ASP A 64 0.32 5.51 1.77
C ASP A 64 1.09 4.20 1.99
N TYR A 65 1.76 4.05 3.13
CA TYR A 65 2.44 2.81 3.50
C TYR A 65 1.47 1.65 3.67
N TYR A 66 0.35 1.87 4.37
CA TYR A 66 -0.67 0.85 4.58
C TYR A 66 -1.31 0.42 3.26
N ALA A 67 -1.64 1.38 2.39
CA ALA A 67 -2.13 1.10 1.05
C ALA A 67 -1.14 0.25 0.24
N GLN A 68 0.16 0.57 0.30
CA GLN A 68 1.21 -0.21 -0.36
C GLN A 68 1.33 -1.66 0.14
N HIS A 69 0.88 -1.92 1.36
CA HIS A 69 0.97 -3.23 2.00
C HIS A 69 -0.38 -3.94 2.10
N ASN A 70 -1.43 -3.46 1.43
CA ASN A 70 -2.79 -4.00 1.52
C ASN A 70 -3.34 -4.08 2.96
N LEU A 71 -2.89 -3.20 3.86
CA LEU A 71 -3.48 -3.07 5.18
C LEU A 71 -4.65 -2.09 5.10
N GLU A 72 -5.86 -2.62 5.04
CA GLU A 72 -7.09 -1.84 5.05
C GLU A 72 -7.52 -1.53 6.49
N GLU A 73 -6.85 -0.54 7.10
CA GLU A 73 -7.25 0.04 8.39
C GLU A 73 -7.75 1.46 8.19
N GLU A 74 -8.95 1.75 8.70
CA GLU A 74 -9.41 3.13 8.77
C GLU A 74 -8.49 3.92 9.73
N PRO A 75 -8.09 5.16 9.39
CA PRO A 75 -7.37 6.01 10.31
C PRO A 75 -8.24 6.16 11.58
N SER A 76 -7.66 5.85 12.76
CA SER A 76 -8.36 6.05 14.02
C SER A 76 -8.54 7.55 14.24
N CYS A 77 -9.72 8.07 13.93
CA CYS A 77 -10.15 9.41 14.32
C CYS A 77 -10.48 9.41 15.84
N ASP A 78 -9.45 9.36 16.68
CA ASP A 78 -9.57 9.68 18.12
C ASP A 78 -9.38 11.19 18.35
#